data_AF-A0A1E5SPP3-F1
#
_entry.id   AF-A0A1E5SPP3-F1
#
_cell.length_a   1.000
_cell.length_b   1.000
_cell.length_c   1.000
_cell.angle_alpha   90.00
_cell.angle_beta   90.00
_cell.angle_gamma   90.00
#
_symmetry.space_group_name_H-M   'P 1'
#
loop_
_entity.id
_entity.type
_entity.pdbx_description
1 polymer ?
#
loop_
_entity_poly.entity_id
_entity_poly.type
_entity_poly.pdbx_seq_one_letter_code
_entity_poly.pdbx_strand_id
1 'polypeptide(L)'
;MYWVIYIPLLVVVIVVIWVLVKPIVIICDSHSNTYQVFQKGTFSFSVLTGELITTELRILGRRVRTDSNEKKKRKKSKKKDGKRKVRHPIKLFKRCMRAFKVKKLLIDVDTGDVVLNAKLVPIGYFLTNAERHRSVHFNFEGITTLKLEAHIRLHVILIALIQQLFKR
;
A
#
# COMPACT_ATOMS: atom_id res chain seq x y z
N MET A 1 -26.50 -7.57 -35.23
CA MET A 1 -26.08 -8.71 -34.38
C MET A 1 -24.79 -8.46 -33.59
N TYR A 2 -23.78 -7.77 -34.14
CA TYR A 2 -22.50 -7.51 -33.45
C TYR A 2 -22.58 -6.61 -32.19
N TRP A 3 -23.60 -5.75 -32.12
CA TRP A 3 -23.84 -4.86 -30.98
C TRP A 3 -24.02 -5.61 -29.65
N VAL A 4 -24.56 -6.83 -29.69
CA VAL A 4 -24.74 -7.69 -28.50
C VAL A 4 -23.41 -8.12 -27.90
N ILE A 5 -22.33 -8.15 -28.68
CA ILE A 5 -20.97 -8.51 -28.21
C ILE A 5 -20.18 -7.27 -27.78
N TYR A 6 -20.32 -6.15 -28.52
CA TYR A 6 -19.54 -4.94 -28.20
C TYR A 6 -19.99 -4.27 -26.90
N ILE A 7 -21.28 -4.28 -26.59
CA ILE A 7 -21.82 -3.69 -25.35
C ILE A 7 -21.20 -4.33 -24.09
N PRO A 8 -21.25 -5.66 -23.89
CA PRO A 8 -20.66 -6.28 -22.70
C PRO A 8 -19.14 -6.13 -22.66
N LEU A 9 -18.46 -6.19 -23.82
CA LEU A 9 -17.03 -5.94 -23.91
C LEU A 9 -16.68 -4.53 -23.42
N LEU A 10 -17.42 -3.52 -23.86
CA LEU A 10 -17.25 -2.13 -23.45
C LEU A 10 -17.43 -1.98 -21.93
N VAL A 11 -18.46 -2.61 -21.36
CA VAL A 11 -18.71 -2.60 -19.90
C VAL A 11 -17.52 -3.19 -19.14
N VAL A 12 -16.98 -4.33 -19.59
CA VAL A 12 -15.79 -4.94 -18.97
C VAL A 12 -14.59 -4.00 -19.04
N VAL A 13 -14.35 -3.37 -20.18
CA VAL A 13 -13.24 -2.40 -20.35
C VAL A 13 -13.40 -1.21 -19.39
N ILE A 14 -14.62 -0.67 -19.26
CA ILE A 14 -14.90 0.43 -18.32
C ILE A 14 -14.59 0.03 -16.87
N VAL A 15 -15.00 -1.17 -16.45
CA VAL A 15 -14.73 -1.67 -15.09
C VAL A 15 -13.23 -1.83 -14.85
N VAL A 16 -12.48 -2.35 -15.82
CA VAL A 16 -11.02 -2.49 -15.72
C VAL A 16 -10.34 -1.13 -15.61
N ILE A 17 -10.73 -0.17 -16.45
CA ILE A 17 -10.19 1.19 -16.41
C ILE A 17 -10.49 1.85 -15.05
N TRP A 18 -11.71 1.72 -14.54
CA TRP A 18 -12.11 2.25 -13.24
C TRP A 18 -11.21 1.75 -12.10
N VAL A 19 -10.97 0.44 -12.06
CA VAL A 19 -10.09 -0.18 -11.05
C VAL A 19 -8.64 0.29 -11.23
N LEU A 20 -8.17 0.50 -12.46
CA LEU A 20 -6.78 0.89 -12.69
C LEU A 20 -6.50 2.38 -12.37
N VAL A 21 -7.50 3.24 -12.57
CA VAL A 21 -7.40 4.69 -12.31
C VAL A 21 -7.51 4.99 -10.83
N LYS A 22 -8.41 4.32 -10.10
CA LYS A 22 -8.59 4.57 -8.67
C LYS A 22 -7.38 4.11 -7.85
N PRO A 23 -6.83 4.97 -6.97
CA PRO A 23 -5.70 4.57 -6.15
C PRO A 23 -6.11 3.57 -5.07
N ILE A 24 -5.19 2.67 -4.73
CA ILE A 24 -5.26 1.89 -3.49
C ILE A 24 -4.71 2.77 -2.37
N VAL A 25 -5.47 2.91 -1.30
CA VAL A 25 -5.07 3.67 -0.11
C VAL A 25 -4.57 2.66 0.94
N ILE A 26 -3.39 2.96 1.49
CA ILE A 26 -2.80 2.25 2.62
C ILE A 26 -2.77 3.22 3.79
N ILE A 27 -3.31 2.79 4.93
CA ILE A 27 -3.25 3.48 6.21
C ILE A 27 -2.54 2.56 7.19
N CYS A 28 -1.47 3.06 7.80
CA CYS A 28 -0.81 2.42 8.92
C CYS A 28 -0.83 3.40 10.09
N ASP A 29 -1.37 2.99 11.22
CA ASP A 29 -1.43 3.80 12.44
C ASP A 29 -1.01 2.90 13.61
N SER A 30 0.19 3.14 14.12
CA SER A 30 0.77 2.33 15.20
C SER A 30 0.19 2.68 16.57
N HIS A 31 -0.40 3.86 16.74
CA HIS A 31 -1.03 4.26 18.01
C HIS A 31 -2.34 3.50 18.22
N SER A 32 -3.15 3.38 17.16
CA SER A 32 -4.40 2.62 17.17
C SER A 32 -4.23 1.14 16.77
N ASN A 33 -3.01 0.71 16.44
CA ASN A 33 -2.72 -0.61 15.88
C ASN A 33 -3.62 -0.99 14.69
N THR A 34 -3.93 0.00 13.85
CA THR A 34 -4.79 -0.20 12.68
C THR A 34 -3.98 -0.18 11.40
N TYR A 35 -4.16 -1.23 10.59
CA TYR A 35 -3.53 -1.37 9.29
C TYR A 35 -4.63 -1.64 8.26
N GLN A 36 -4.84 -0.67 7.37
CA GLN A 36 -5.93 -0.74 6.39
C GLN A 36 -5.39 -0.57 4.97
N VAL A 37 -5.86 -1.41 4.06
CA VAL A 37 -5.59 -1.35 2.63
C VAL A 37 -6.92 -1.42 1.91
N PHE A 38 -7.30 -0.35 1.22
CA PHE A 38 -8.59 -0.31 0.55
C PHE A 38 -8.52 0.43 -0.78
N GLN A 39 -9.45 0.11 -1.65
CA GLN A 39 -9.72 0.84 -2.87
C GLN A 39 -11.20 1.22 -2.86
N LYS A 40 -11.48 2.53 -2.78
CA LYS A 40 -12.84 3.05 -2.58
C LYS A 40 -13.80 2.55 -3.67
N GLY A 41 -14.74 1.70 -3.26
CA GLY A 41 -15.76 1.09 -4.11
C GLY A 41 -15.40 -0.27 -4.72
N THR A 42 -14.22 -0.84 -4.39
CA THR A 42 -13.77 -2.13 -4.92
C THR A 42 -13.49 -3.13 -3.81
N PHE A 43 -12.55 -2.83 -2.92
CA PHE A 43 -12.24 -3.71 -1.79
C PHE A 43 -11.73 -2.91 -0.60
N SER A 44 -11.84 -3.48 0.59
CA SER A 44 -11.24 -2.97 1.82
C SER A 44 -10.74 -4.15 2.64
N PHE A 45 -9.51 -4.06 3.09
CA PHE A 45 -8.91 -5.02 3.99
C PHE A 45 -8.39 -4.26 5.19
N SER A 46 -8.86 -4.60 6.38
CA SER A 46 -8.47 -3.94 7.61
C SER A 46 -8.03 -4.98 8.64
N VAL A 47 -6.87 -4.75 9.24
CA VAL A 47 -6.35 -5.50 10.37
C VAL A 47 -6.33 -4.56 11.57
N LEU A 48 -7.09 -4.91 12.61
CA LEU A 48 -6.97 -4.27 13.91
C LEU A 48 -6.23 -5.23 14.84
N THR A 49 -5.07 -4.81 15.32
CA THR A 49 -4.25 -5.58 16.26
C THR A 49 -4.50 -5.06 17.69
N GLY A 50 -5.63 -5.49 18.27
CA GLY A 50 -5.94 -5.32 19.70
C GLY A 50 -5.79 -6.64 20.46
N GLU A 51 -6.61 -6.88 21.49
CA GLU A 51 -6.68 -8.18 22.22
C GLU A 51 -7.08 -9.35 21.31
N LEU A 52 -7.77 -9.08 20.20
CA LEU A 52 -8.12 -10.05 19.17
C LEU A 52 -7.77 -9.48 17.80
N ILE A 53 -6.95 -10.20 17.03
CA ILE A 53 -6.62 -9.84 15.66
C ILE A 53 -7.89 -10.00 14.82
N THR A 54 -8.57 -8.89 14.54
CA THR A 54 -9.78 -8.89 13.72
C THR A 54 -9.41 -8.50 12.30
N THR A 55 -9.61 -9.42 11.36
CA THR A 55 -9.42 -9.18 9.93
C THR A 55 -10.77 -8.96 9.25
N GLU A 56 -11.04 -7.75 8.77
CA GLU A 56 -12.21 -7.48 7.95
C GLU A 56 -11.82 -7.40 6.47
N LEU A 57 -12.37 -8.31 5.66
CA LEU A 57 -12.31 -8.22 4.20
C LEU A 57 -13.69 -7.78 3.68
N ARG A 58 -13.72 -6.72 2.88
CA ARG A 58 -14.89 -6.27 2.13
C ARG A 58 -14.57 -6.26 0.65
N ILE A 59 -15.41 -6.86 -0.18
CA ILE A 59 -15.30 -6.84 -1.63
C ILE A 59 -16.62 -6.31 -2.17
N LEU A 60 -16.57 -5.24 -2.96
CA LEU A 60 -17.75 -4.56 -3.55
C LEU A 60 -18.84 -4.25 -2.51
N GLY A 61 -18.44 -3.86 -1.29
CA GLY A 61 -19.37 -3.52 -0.20
C GLY A 61 -19.92 -4.71 0.60
N ARG A 62 -19.65 -5.95 0.18
CA ARG A 62 -20.03 -7.16 0.96
C ARG A 62 -18.87 -7.59 1.87
N ARG A 63 -19.18 -7.85 3.14
CA ARG A 63 -18.22 -8.41 4.10
C ARG A 63 -18.01 -9.88 3.78
N VAL A 64 -16.76 -10.27 3.55
CA VAL A 64 -16.36 -11.67 3.41
C VAL A 64 -15.71 -12.06 4.72
N ARG A 65 -16.44 -12.82 5.54
CA ARG A 65 -15.84 -13.47 6.72
C ARG A 65 -15.00 -14.62 6.21
N THR A 66 -13.69 -14.56 6.40
CA THR A 66 -12.83 -15.72 6.22
C THR A 66 -12.76 -16.42 7.57
N ASP A 67 -13.67 -17.38 7.80
CA ASP A 67 -13.52 -18.33 8.89
C ASP A 67 -12.26 -19.15 8.57
N SER A 68 -11.20 -18.90 9.34
CA SER A 68 -9.93 -19.60 9.19
C SER A 68 -10.06 -21.03 9.74
N ASN A 69 -10.65 -21.91 8.95
CA ASN A 69 -10.50 -23.36 9.14
C ASN A 69 -10.26 -24.02 7.79
N GLU A 70 -9.02 -23.95 7.30
CA GLU A 70 -8.40 -25.01 6.50
C GLU A 70 -6.91 -24.70 6.33
N LYS A 71 -6.07 -25.40 7.10
CA LYS A 71 -4.64 -25.57 6.77
C LYS A 71 -4.54 -26.43 5.51
N LYS A 72 -4.82 -25.88 4.33
CA LYS A 72 -4.43 -26.53 3.07
C LYS A 72 -2.92 -26.39 2.89
N LYS A 73 -2.19 -27.44 3.26
CA LYS A 73 -0.80 -27.68 2.86
C LYS A 73 -0.72 -27.63 1.32
N ARG A 74 -0.38 -26.48 0.75
CA ARG A 74 -0.02 -26.38 -0.67
C ARG A 74 1.31 -27.09 -0.87
N LYS A 75 1.26 -28.31 -1.43
CA LYS A 75 2.43 -28.96 -2.04
C LYS A 75 3.00 -27.99 -3.08
N LYS A 76 4.21 -27.47 -2.84
CA LYS A 76 4.97 -26.72 -3.84
C LYS A 76 5.30 -27.66 -5.00
N SER A 77 4.59 -27.55 -6.12
CA SER A 77 5.11 -28.10 -7.37
C SER A 77 6.30 -27.22 -7.77
N LYS A 78 7.49 -27.83 -7.83
CA LYS A 78 8.67 -27.20 -8.43
C LYS A 78 8.41 -27.07 -9.93
N LYS A 79 7.83 -25.95 -10.37
CA LYS A 79 7.99 -25.52 -11.76
C LYS A 79 9.46 -25.11 -11.94
N LYS A 80 10.15 -25.76 -12.88
CA LYS A 80 11.43 -25.28 -13.41
C LYS A 80 11.15 -23.94 -14.11
N ASP A 81 11.27 -22.85 -13.38
CA ASP A 81 11.23 -21.51 -13.97
C ASP A 81 12.52 -21.29 -14.76
N GLY A 82 12.37 -21.23 -16.09
CA GLY A 82 13.36 -20.63 -16.96
C GLY A 82 13.60 -19.20 -16.49
N LYS A 83 14.72 -18.97 -15.81
CA LYS A 83 15.12 -17.67 -15.26
C LYS A 83 15.29 -16.67 -16.41
N ARG A 84 14.21 -15.97 -16.78
CA ARG A 84 14.30 -14.72 -17.53
C ARG A 84 15.09 -13.76 -16.66
N LYS A 85 16.37 -13.54 -16.99
CA LYS A 85 17.21 -12.52 -16.35
C LYS A 85 16.45 -11.20 -16.38
N VAL A 86 15.94 -10.76 -15.24
CA VAL A 86 15.37 -9.43 -15.10
C VAL A 86 16.54 -8.46 -15.20
N ARG A 87 16.82 -7.96 -16.40
CA ARG A 87 17.80 -6.89 -16.60
C ARG A 87 17.27 -5.63 -15.90
N HIS A 88 17.98 -5.17 -14.88
CA HIS A 88 17.76 -3.93 -14.11
C HIS A 88 16.57 -3.90 -13.14
N PRO A 89 16.56 -4.73 -12.07
CA PRO A 89 15.52 -4.67 -11.03
C PRO A 89 15.43 -3.31 -10.35
N ILE A 90 16.55 -2.60 -10.20
CA ILE A 90 16.62 -1.29 -9.55
C ILE A 90 15.87 -0.21 -10.36
N LYS A 91 15.97 -0.22 -11.69
CA LYS A 91 15.28 0.76 -12.55
C LYS A 91 13.77 0.56 -12.47
N LEU A 92 13.31 -0.70 -12.51
CA LEU A 92 11.89 -1.02 -12.35
C LEU A 92 11.39 -0.61 -10.97
N PHE A 93 12.12 -0.95 -9.90
CA PHE A 93 11.78 -0.57 -8.54
C PHE A 93 11.61 0.95 -8.39
N LYS A 94 12.60 1.74 -8.85
CA LYS A 94 12.52 3.22 -8.84
C LYS A 94 11.30 3.74 -9.61
N ARG A 95 10.94 3.12 -10.74
CA ARG A 95 9.74 3.51 -11.51
C ARG A 95 8.45 3.20 -10.75
N CYS A 96 8.36 2.03 -10.12
CA CYS A 96 7.20 1.63 -9.30
C CYS A 96 7.05 2.51 -8.05
N MET A 97 8.15 2.95 -7.43
CA MET A 97 8.11 3.88 -6.29
C MET A 97 7.41 5.20 -6.61
N ARG A 98 7.42 5.66 -7.88
CA ARG A 98 6.67 6.86 -8.31
C ARG A 98 5.14 6.69 -8.24
N ALA A 99 4.66 5.45 -8.18
CA ALA A 99 3.23 5.17 -8.02
C ALA A 99 2.75 5.48 -6.60
N PHE A 100 3.64 5.43 -5.61
CA PHE A 100 3.35 5.70 -4.21
C PHE A 100 3.37 7.21 -3.99
N LYS A 101 2.23 7.75 -3.54
CA LYS A 101 2.09 9.13 -3.11
C LYS A 101 1.74 9.15 -1.63
N VAL A 102 2.69 9.54 -0.79
CA VAL A 102 2.44 9.75 0.64
C VAL A 102 1.54 10.99 0.77
N LYS A 103 0.39 10.82 1.42
CA LYS A 103 -0.61 11.85 1.65
C LYS A 103 -0.52 12.43 3.06
N LYS A 104 -0.18 11.58 4.03
CA LYS A 104 0.01 11.95 5.42
C LYS A 104 1.14 11.12 6.01
N LEU A 105 2.02 11.77 6.75
CA LEU A 105 3.11 11.11 7.46
C LEU A 105 3.32 11.85 8.78
N LEU A 106 2.84 11.28 9.87
CA LEU A 106 3.13 11.77 11.22
C LEU A 106 4.02 10.74 11.90
N ILE A 107 5.14 11.19 12.43
CA ILE A 107 6.07 10.36 13.16
C ILE A 107 6.40 11.08 14.47
N ASP A 108 6.15 10.39 15.58
CA ASP A 108 6.69 10.74 16.89
C ASP A 108 7.73 9.68 17.24
N VAL A 109 8.96 10.09 17.54
CA VAL A 109 10.05 9.16 17.84
C VAL A 109 10.65 9.51 19.18
N ASP A 110 10.85 8.49 20.01
CA ASP A 110 11.76 8.53 21.14
C ASP A 110 12.85 7.47 20.91
N THR A 111 14.11 7.89 20.87
CA THR A 111 15.25 6.97 20.72
C THR A 111 15.71 6.33 22.03
N GLY A 112 15.16 6.73 23.17
CA GLY A 112 15.58 6.30 24.51
C GLY A 112 16.86 6.98 25.02
N ASP A 113 17.49 7.82 24.19
CA ASP A 113 18.67 8.61 24.54
C ASP A 113 18.33 10.11 24.42
N VAL A 114 18.41 10.81 25.55
CA VAL A 114 18.11 12.24 25.67
C VAL A 114 19.04 13.08 24.79
N VAL A 115 20.32 12.74 24.72
CA VAL A 115 21.30 13.49 23.92
C VAL A 115 21.02 13.27 22.43
N LEU A 116 20.65 12.05 22.05
CA LEU A 116 20.32 11.74 20.66
C LEU A 116 19.00 12.41 20.23
N ASN A 117 17.93 12.32 21.02
CA ASN A 117 16.67 12.98 20.72
C ASN A 117 16.86 14.49 20.57
N ALA A 118 17.60 15.14 21.47
CA ALA A 118 17.88 16.58 21.40
C ALA A 118 18.60 16.97 20.10
N LYS A 119 19.56 16.16 19.63
CA LYS A 119 20.25 16.38 18.34
C LYS A 119 19.33 16.20 17.13
N LEU A 120 18.28 15.39 17.26
CA LEU A 120 17.35 15.09 16.18
C LEU A 120 16.18 16.10 16.10
N VAL A 121 15.88 16.85 17.16
CA VAL A 121 14.83 17.88 17.16
C VAL A 121 14.95 18.87 15.99
N PRO A 122 16.13 19.46 15.69
CA PRO A 122 16.29 20.35 14.54
C PRO A 122 16.01 19.64 13.20
N ILE A 123 16.43 18.38 13.08
CA ILE A 123 16.18 17.56 11.88
C ILE A 123 14.68 17.32 11.72
N GLY A 124 13.97 16.99 12.80
CA GLY A 124 12.51 16.84 12.81
C GLY A 124 11.79 18.10 12.34
N TYR A 125 12.25 19.27 12.80
CA TYR A 125 11.73 20.57 12.36
C TYR A 125 11.85 20.76 10.84
N PHE A 126 13.02 20.51 10.25
CA PHE A 126 13.22 20.63 8.80
C PHE A 126 12.45 19.58 7.98
N LEU A 127 12.19 18.41 8.55
CA LEU A 127 11.41 17.35 7.89
C LEU A 127 9.90 17.56 8.02
N THR A 128 9.47 18.40 8.96
CA THR A 128 8.06 18.75 9.19
C THR A 128 7.60 19.77 8.17
N ASN A 129 6.45 19.50 7.56
CA ASN A 129 5.76 20.40 6.65
C ASN A 129 4.26 20.30 6.92
N ALA A 130 3.74 21.27 7.67
CA ALA A 130 2.35 21.32 8.12
C ALA A 130 1.35 21.36 6.95
N GLU A 131 1.66 22.11 5.89
CA GLU A 131 0.81 22.22 4.69
C GLU A 131 0.67 20.89 3.92
N ARG A 132 1.65 20.00 4.03
CA ARG A 132 1.67 18.69 3.36
C ARG A 132 1.30 17.54 4.30
N HIS A 133 0.71 17.82 5.46
CA HIS A 133 0.34 16.82 6.47
C HIS A 133 1.51 15.88 6.83
N ARG A 134 2.72 16.45 6.89
CA ARG A 134 3.93 15.75 7.28
C ARG A 134 4.46 16.34 8.57
N SER A 135 4.58 15.53 9.61
CA SER A 135 5.25 15.92 10.86
C SER A 135 6.23 14.84 11.29
N VAL A 136 7.39 15.27 11.74
CA VAL A 136 8.41 14.42 12.35
C VAL A 136 8.83 15.12 13.62
N HIS A 137 8.49 14.53 14.76
CA HIS A 137 8.76 15.07 16.07
C HIS A 137 9.59 14.06 16.86
N PHE A 138 10.60 14.57 17.56
CA PHE A 138 11.41 13.80 18.49
C PHE A 138 11.02 14.22 19.90
N ASN A 139 10.42 13.31 20.66
CA ASN A 139 9.94 13.57 22.02
C ASN A 139 10.90 12.96 23.06
N PHE A 140 10.56 13.08 24.34
CA PHE A 140 11.30 12.51 25.47
C PHE A 140 10.36 11.74 26.41
N GLU A 141 9.24 11.25 25.87
CA GLU A 141 8.12 10.70 26.64
C GLU A 141 8.09 9.17 26.61
N GLY A 142 9.06 8.53 25.95
CA GLY A 142 9.10 7.09 25.69
C GLY A 142 8.09 6.64 24.63
N ILE A 143 7.50 7.57 23.87
CA ILE A 143 6.41 7.30 22.93
C ILE A 143 6.96 7.31 21.51
N THR A 144 6.81 6.19 20.79
CA THR A 144 7.10 6.12 19.36
C THR A 144 5.84 5.76 18.59
N THR A 145 5.36 6.68 17.74
CA THR A 145 4.19 6.47 16.89
C THR A 145 4.46 6.79 15.43
N LEU A 146 3.78 6.05 14.55
CA LEU A 146 3.81 6.23 13.10
C LEU A 146 2.39 6.23 12.58
N LYS A 147 2.03 7.31 11.89
CA LYS A 147 0.81 7.41 11.09
C LYS A 147 1.16 7.71 9.64
N LEU A 148 0.97 6.72 8.77
CA LEU A 148 1.23 6.81 7.35
C LEU A 148 -0.06 6.62 6.56
N GLU A 149 -0.35 7.56 5.65
CA GLU A 149 -1.33 7.38 4.59
C GLU A 149 -0.62 7.46 3.24
N ALA A 150 -0.67 6.38 2.47
CA ALA A 150 -0.06 6.30 1.15
C ALA A 150 -1.09 5.89 0.09
N HIS A 151 -1.09 6.59 -1.04
CA HIS A 151 -1.95 6.30 -2.19
C HIS A 151 -1.10 5.68 -3.29
N ILE A 152 -1.46 4.48 -3.73
CA ILE A 152 -0.79 3.74 -4.79
C ILE A 152 -1.59 3.87 -6.08
N ARG A 153 -0.98 4.46 -7.10
CA ARG A 153 -1.57 4.60 -8.43
C ARG A 153 -1.27 3.39 -9.31
N LEU A 154 -2.23 2.48 -9.46
CA LEU A 154 -2.06 1.22 -10.18
C LEU A 154 -1.64 1.40 -11.65
N HIS A 155 -2.20 2.37 -12.36
CA HIS A 155 -1.82 2.66 -13.74
C HIS A 155 -0.32 3.00 -13.90
N VAL A 156 0.30 3.67 -12.92
CA VAL A 156 1.75 4.00 -12.98
C VAL A 156 2.60 2.75 -12.87
N ILE A 157 2.21 1.81 -12.01
CA ILE A 157 2.88 0.51 -11.87
C ILE A 157 2.73 -0.28 -13.18
N LEU A 158 1.52 -0.31 -13.75
CA LEU A 158 1.27 -1.00 -15.01
C LEU A 158 2.13 -0.44 -16.15
N ILE A 159 2.17 0.88 -16.31
CA ILE A 159 3.02 1.55 -17.32
C ILE A 159 4.50 1.20 -17.09
N ALA A 160 4.97 1.19 -15.83
CA ALA A 160 6.34 0.82 -15.52
C ALA A 160 6.68 -0.62 -15.93
N LEU A 161 5.74 -1.56 -15.74
CA LEU A 161 5.88 -2.96 -16.16
C LEU A 161 5.83 -3.10 -17.69
N ILE A 162 4.88 -2.44 -18.36
CA ILE A 162 4.77 -2.42 -19.82
C ILE A 162 6.09 -1.90 -20.44
N GLN A 163 6.58 -0.74 -19.99
CA GLN A 163 7.84 -0.19 -20.46
C GLN A 163 9.04 -1.11 -20.23
N GLN A 164 9.00 -1.97 -19.22
CA GLN A 164 10.05 -2.96 -18.96
C GLN A 164 9.93 -4.17 -19.89
N LEU A 165 8.70 -4.56 -20.25
CA LEU A 165 8.44 -5.67 -21.17
C LEU A 165 8.75 -5.31 -22.63
N PHE A 166 8.42 -4.09 -23.07
CA PHE A 166 8.64 -3.59 -24.43
C PHE A 166 10.03 -2.99 -24.69
N LYS A 167 10.85 -2.76 -23.66
CA LYS A 167 12.29 -2.45 -23.80
C LYS A 167 13.17 -3.71 -23.90
N ARG A 168 12.55 -4.85 -24.21
CA ARG A 168 13.24 -6.07 -24.66
C ARG A 168 13.40 -6.05 -26.16
#